data_AF-A0A0F6IB52-F1
#
_entry.id   AF-A0A0F6IB52-F1
#
_cell.length_a   1.000
_cell.length_b   1.000
_cell.length_c   1.000
_cell.angle_alpha   90.00
_cell.angle_beta   90.00
_cell.angle_gamma   90.00
#
_symmetry.space_group_name_H-M   'P 1'
#
loop_
_entity.id
_entity.type
_entity.pdbx_description
1 polymer ?
#
loop_
_entity_poly.entity_id
_entity_poly.type
_entity_poly.pdbx_seq_one_letter_code
_entity_poly.pdbx_strand_id
1 'polypeptide(L)'
;MKKIFCISIFLSMFFQGCMSWPLLTGLVGLTAGKKSNGLSFFHLLLGNSDPTITRIELSYQDSSIANGTSTTLEVTAIFDNGTNQNITDSTSIVPDSQSVVTIQGNRVRGIASGSSIIKAEYNGLYSEQKITVTPATLNSIQVTSLESGILPKGTNRQFSAIGIFSDGSHQDISNDPLIVWSSSNPDLVQVDDSGLASGINLGTAHIRASFQSKQ
;
A
#
# COMPACT_ATOMS: atom_id res chain seq x y z
N MET A 1 -35.23 -25.61 14.96
CA MET A 1 -34.71 -25.65 13.57
C MET A 1 -33.54 -24.66 13.49
N LYS A 2 -32.30 -25.13 13.65
CA LYS A 2 -31.09 -24.28 13.60
C LYS A 2 -30.50 -24.36 12.19
N LYS A 3 -30.43 -23.22 11.49
CA LYS A 3 -29.74 -23.10 10.21
C LYS A 3 -28.27 -22.77 10.49
N ILE A 4 -27.38 -23.68 10.14
CA ILE A 4 -25.93 -23.52 10.19
C ILE A 4 -25.53 -22.85 8.87
N PHE A 5 -24.94 -21.65 8.94
CA PHE A 5 -24.35 -20.96 7.80
C PHE A 5 -22.89 -21.40 7.66
N CYS A 6 -22.56 -22.00 6.51
CA CYS A 6 -21.19 -22.28 6.10
C CYS A 6 -20.55 -20.98 5.60
N ILE A 7 -19.48 -20.53 6.26
CA ILE A 7 -18.64 -19.43 5.82
C ILE A 7 -17.46 -20.05 5.07
N SER A 8 -17.37 -19.83 3.76
CA SER A 8 -16.20 -20.17 2.96
C SER A 8 -15.10 -19.14 3.21
N ILE A 9 -14.12 -19.52 4.04
CA ILE A 9 -12.85 -18.80 4.22
C ILE A 9 -11.94 -19.16 3.04
N PHE A 10 -11.62 -18.18 2.20
CA PHE A 10 -10.53 -18.29 1.23
C PHE A 10 -9.21 -18.09 1.98
N LEU A 11 -8.61 -19.21 2.41
CA LEU A 11 -7.31 -19.25 3.04
C LEU A 11 -6.24 -19.26 1.94
N SER A 12 -5.72 -18.08 1.57
CA SER A 12 -4.53 -17.99 0.74
C SER A 12 -3.31 -18.38 1.57
N MET A 13 -2.91 -19.64 1.49
CA MET A 13 -1.58 -20.09 1.85
C MET A 13 -0.58 -19.54 0.83
N PHE A 14 0.33 -18.67 1.25
CA PHE A 14 1.63 -18.56 0.61
C PHE A 14 2.71 -18.86 1.63
N PHE A 15 3.62 -19.72 1.19
CA PHE A 15 4.56 -20.51 1.96
C PHE A 15 5.50 -19.65 2.82
N GLN A 16 5.66 -20.06 4.08
CA GLN A 16 6.93 -19.88 4.78
C GLN A 16 7.99 -20.71 4.07
N GLY A 17 9.06 -20.05 3.66
CA GLY A 17 10.29 -20.68 3.17
C GLY A 17 11.49 -19.86 3.62
N CYS A 18 11.93 -20.07 4.86
CA CYS A 18 13.23 -19.63 5.32
C CYS A 18 14.32 -20.27 4.45
N MET A 19 15.14 -19.47 3.77
CA MET A 19 16.48 -19.88 3.37
C MET A 19 17.45 -18.72 3.57
N SER A 20 17.99 -18.63 4.78
CA SER A 20 19.30 -18.08 5.07
C SER A 20 20.39 -19.06 4.61
N TRP A 21 21.36 -18.60 3.79
CA TRP A 21 22.82 -18.94 3.73
C TRP A 21 23.36 -18.83 2.27
N PRO A 22 24.68 -18.63 2.00
CA PRO A 22 25.78 -17.95 2.73
C PRO A 22 26.26 -16.64 2.11
N LEU A 23 26.84 -15.79 2.96
CA LEU A 23 28.00 -14.99 2.55
C LEU A 23 29.18 -15.95 2.35
N LEU A 24 29.58 -16.19 1.10
CA LEU A 24 30.81 -16.89 0.79
C LEU A 24 31.93 -15.85 0.69
N THR A 25 32.59 -15.53 1.81
CA THR A 25 33.91 -14.89 1.80
C THR A 25 34.92 -15.94 1.33
N GLY A 26 35.05 -16.07 0.02
CA GLY A 26 36.11 -16.84 -0.61
C GLY A 26 37.45 -16.13 -0.43
N LEU A 27 38.23 -16.63 0.52
CA LEU A 27 39.64 -16.32 0.71
C LEU A 27 40.38 -16.82 -0.54
N VAL A 28 40.86 -15.90 -1.39
CA VAL A 28 41.71 -16.26 -2.54
C VAL A 28 43.05 -16.74 -1.97
N GLY A 29 43.23 -18.06 -1.97
CA GLY A 29 44.51 -18.70 -1.67
C GLY A 29 45.55 -18.32 -2.71
N LEU A 30 46.68 -17.78 -2.23
CA LEU A 30 47.95 -17.79 -2.96
C LEU A 30 48.35 -19.24 -3.22
N THR A 31 48.31 -19.68 -4.47
CA THR A 31 49.05 -20.87 -4.91
C THR A 31 49.96 -20.46 -6.05
N ALA A 32 51.27 -20.58 -5.80
CA ALA A 32 52.30 -20.41 -6.78
C ALA A 32 52.47 -21.71 -7.58
N GLY A 33 52.56 -21.58 -8.91
CA GLY A 33 53.16 -22.57 -9.79
C GLY A 33 52.20 -23.50 -10.51
N LYS A 34 52.04 -23.29 -11.83
CA LYS A 34 52.57 -24.18 -12.89
C LYS A 34 51.75 -24.05 -14.17
N LYS A 35 52.47 -23.69 -15.23
CA LYS A 35 52.11 -23.54 -16.64
C LYS A 35 51.33 -24.76 -17.17
N SER A 36 50.09 -24.58 -17.64
CA SER A 36 49.46 -25.44 -18.67
C SER A 36 48.12 -24.87 -19.16
N ASN A 37 48.12 -24.48 -20.44
CA ASN A 37 47.06 -24.60 -21.44
C ASN A 37 45.62 -24.19 -21.08
N GLY A 38 45.32 -22.93 -21.44
CA GLY A 38 44.11 -22.52 -22.16
C GLY A 38 42.84 -23.33 -21.96
N LEU A 39 42.11 -23.01 -20.89
CA LEU A 39 40.66 -23.19 -20.85
C LEU A 39 40.05 -21.80 -20.79
N SER A 40 39.53 -21.38 -21.94
CA SER A 40 38.68 -20.21 -22.10
C SER A 40 37.51 -20.38 -21.12
N PHE A 41 37.48 -19.56 -20.07
CA PHE A 41 36.25 -19.36 -19.32
C PHE A 41 35.22 -18.83 -20.32
N PHE A 42 34.24 -19.65 -20.68
CA PHE A 42 33.03 -19.17 -21.32
C PHE A 42 32.37 -18.23 -20.31
N HIS A 43 32.65 -16.94 -20.43
CA HIS A 43 31.72 -15.93 -19.98
C HIS A 43 30.45 -16.19 -20.78
N LEU A 44 29.46 -16.81 -20.13
CA LEU A 44 28.08 -16.77 -20.60
C LEU A 44 27.73 -15.29 -20.66
N LEU A 45 27.89 -14.70 -21.84
CA LEU A 45 27.26 -13.46 -22.23
C LEU A 45 25.76 -13.77 -22.26
N LEU A 46 25.12 -13.72 -21.09
CA LEU A 46 23.70 -13.45 -21.03
C LEU A 46 23.53 -12.13 -21.79
N GLY A 47 22.89 -12.20 -22.95
CA GLY A 47 22.50 -11.01 -23.69
C GLY A 47 21.56 -10.21 -22.81
N ASN A 48 22.11 -9.27 -22.04
CA ASN A 48 21.33 -8.30 -21.30
C ASN A 48 20.83 -7.26 -22.30
N SER A 49 19.79 -7.59 -23.06
CA SER A 49 18.90 -6.55 -23.58
C SER A 49 18.16 -5.94 -22.39
N ASP A 50 18.03 -4.62 -22.36
CA ASP A 50 17.21 -3.94 -21.35
C ASP A 50 15.78 -4.52 -21.37
N PRO A 51 15.17 -4.76 -20.19
CA PRO A 51 13.86 -5.37 -20.14
C PRO A 51 12.80 -4.46 -20.76
N THR A 52 11.83 -5.04 -21.45
CA THR A 52 10.77 -4.30 -22.12
C THR A 52 9.46 -4.39 -21.35
N ILE A 53 8.69 -3.29 -21.32
CA ILE A 53 7.40 -3.26 -20.64
C ILE A 53 6.39 -4.04 -21.49
N THR A 54 5.76 -5.05 -20.88
CA THR A 54 4.76 -5.89 -21.51
C THR A 54 3.34 -5.33 -21.31
N ARG A 55 3.03 -4.82 -20.11
CA ARG A 55 1.74 -4.20 -19.77
C ARG A 55 1.88 -3.26 -18.58
N ILE A 56 0.83 -2.49 -18.32
CA ILE A 56 0.67 -1.71 -17.10
C ILE A 56 -0.58 -2.19 -16.34
N GLU A 57 -0.54 -2.10 -15.02
CA GLU A 57 -1.64 -2.47 -14.14
C GLU A 57 -1.97 -1.29 -13.22
N LEU A 58 -3.18 -0.74 -13.36
CA LEU A 58 -3.76 0.21 -12.42
C LEU A 58 -4.40 -0.57 -11.26
N SER A 59 -4.22 -0.07 -10.04
CA SER A 59 -4.84 -0.63 -8.83
C SER A 59 -5.18 0.47 -7.82
N TYR A 60 -6.11 0.17 -6.90
CA TYR A 60 -6.49 1.03 -5.78
C TYR A 60 -6.40 0.27 -4.46
N GLN A 61 -6.23 0.99 -3.35
CA GLN A 61 -6.48 0.39 -2.03
C GLN A 61 -7.95 0.00 -1.88
N ASP A 62 -8.88 0.88 -2.29
CA ASP A 62 -10.32 0.65 -2.24
C ASP A 62 -10.98 1.02 -3.57
N SER A 63 -11.68 0.07 -4.21
CA SER A 63 -12.43 0.34 -5.46
C SER A 63 -13.82 0.95 -5.24
N SER A 64 -14.25 1.07 -3.98
CA SER A 64 -15.48 1.71 -3.56
C SER A 64 -15.20 2.62 -2.37
N ILE A 65 -15.49 3.91 -2.51
CA ILE A 65 -15.23 4.93 -1.49
C ILE A 65 -16.52 5.69 -1.15
N ALA A 66 -16.63 6.18 0.07
CA ALA A 66 -17.71 7.06 0.45
C ALA A 66 -17.53 8.47 -0.16
N ASN A 67 -18.63 9.20 -0.35
CA ASN A 67 -18.55 10.57 -0.84
C ASN A 67 -17.70 11.45 0.09
N GLY A 68 -16.74 12.18 -0.49
CA GLY A 68 -15.86 13.10 0.22
C GLY A 68 -14.59 12.48 0.80
N THR A 69 -14.48 11.14 0.86
CA THR A 69 -13.23 10.44 1.19
C THR A 69 -12.38 10.24 -0.07
N SER A 70 -11.19 9.67 0.07
CA SER A 70 -10.43 9.23 -1.10
C SER A 70 -9.66 7.95 -0.83
N THR A 71 -9.21 7.33 -1.91
CA THR A 71 -8.32 6.18 -1.90
C THR A 71 -7.02 6.54 -2.62
N THR A 72 -5.97 5.77 -2.38
CA THR A 72 -4.73 5.87 -3.17
C THR A 72 -4.79 4.91 -4.36
N LEU A 73 -4.15 5.31 -5.45
CA LEU A 73 -3.94 4.49 -6.64
C LEU A 73 -2.44 4.21 -6.85
N GLU A 74 -2.16 3.15 -7.59
CA GLU A 74 -0.83 2.81 -8.05
C GLU A 74 -0.91 2.27 -9.48
N VAL A 75 0.05 2.68 -10.32
CA VAL A 75 0.26 2.12 -11.65
C VAL A 75 1.59 1.39 -11.69
N THR A 76 1.54 0.10 -12.00
CA THR A 76 2.70 -0.79 -12.05
C THR A 76 2.97 -1.24 -13.48
N ALA A 77 4.18 -1.00 -13.98
CA ALA A 77 4.69 -1.58 -15.21
C ALA A 77 5.17 -3.01 -14.94
N ILE A 78 4.77 -3.96 -15.80
CA ILE A 78 5.18 -5.36 -15.75
C ILE A 78 6.09 -5.63 -16.94
N PHE A 79 7.31 -6.09 -16.69
CA PHE A 79 8.33 -6.32 -17.70
C PHE A 79 8.37 -7.78 -18.16
N ASP A 80 8.92 -8.01 -19.36
CA ASP A 80 9.10 -9.34 -19.97
C ASP A 80 9.98 -10.29 -19.15
N ASN A 81 10.93 -9.74 -18.39
CA ASN A 81 11.80 -10.47 -17.47
C ASN A 81 11.13 -10.81 -16.12
N GLY A 82 9.85 -10.49 -15.94
CA GLY A 82 9.07 -10.74 -14.73
C GLY A 82 9.30 -9.73 -13.58
N THR A 83 10.10 -8.69 -13.80
CA THR A 83 10.24 -7.58 -12.84
C THR A 83 9.09 -6.59 -12.98
N ASN A 84 8.84 -5.81 -11.92
CA ASN A 84 7.78 -4.82 -11.86
C ASN A 84 8.36 -3.46 -11.41
N GLN A 85 7.77 -2.37 -11.87
CA GLN A 85 8.16 -1.01 -11.48
C GLN A 85 6.92 -0.14 -11.25
N ASN A 86 6.90 0.61 -10.14
CA ASN A 86 5.91 1.66 -9.95
C ASN A 86 6.23 2.84 -10.90
N ILE A 87 5.26 3.18 -11.74
CA ILE A 87 5.34 4.24 -12.74
C ILE A 87 4.23 5.29 -12.56
N THR A 88 3.60 5.34 -11.39
CA THR A 88 2.43 6.20 -11.10
C THR A 88 2.69 7.65 -11.48
N ASP A 89 3.82 8.22 -11.05
CA ASP A 89 4.16 9.63 -11.30
C ASP A 89 4.51 9.93 -12.77
N SER A 90 4.81 8.90 -13.56
CA SER A 90 5.12 9.02 -14.99
C SER A 90 3.94 8.65 -15.88
N THR A 91 2.80 8.27 -15.30
CA THR A 91 1.61 7.81 -16.02
C THR A 91 0.60 8.94 -16.16
N SER A 92 -0.02 9.05 -17.34
CA SER A 92 -1.19 9.92 -17.52
C SER A 92 -2.42 9.20 -16.97
N ILE A 93 -3.04 9.74 -15.93
CA ILE A 93 -4.19 9.11 -15.25
C ILE A 93 -5.38 10.07 -15.28
N VAL A 94 -6.48 9.63 -15.88
CA VAL A 94 -7.68 10.45 -16.05
C VAL A 94 -8.95 9.67 -15.70
N PRO A 95 -9.91 10.27 -14.98
CA PRO A 95 -11.26 9.73 -14.86
C PRO A 95 -12.09 10.04 -16.10
N ASP A 96 -13.00 9.13 -16.46
CA ASP A 96 -14.02 9.38 -17.48
C ASP A 96 -15.09 10.40 -17.04
N SER A 97 -15.20 10.67 -15.74
CA SER A 97 -16.16 11.62 -15.16
C SER A 97 -15.56 12.38 -13.97
N GLN A 98 -15.06 13.60 -14.23
CA GLN A 98 -14.55 14.51 -13.19
C GLN A 98 -15.64 14.98 -12.20
N SER A 99 -16.93 14.83 -12.58
CA SER A 99 -18.05 15.15 -11.70
C SER A 99 -18.25 14.13 -10.57
N VAL A 100 -17.76 12.90 -10.75
CA VAL A 100 -17.88 11.80 -9.77
C VAL A 100 -16.62 11.69 -8.93
N VAL A 101 -15.44 11.76 -9.56
CA VAL A 101 -14.14 11.67 -8.89
C VAL A 101 -13.14 12.68 -9.45
N THR A 102 -12.21 13.13 -8.62
CA THR A 102 -11.03 13.88 -9.06
C THR A 102 -9.77 13.15 -8.67
N ILE A 103 -8.72 13.30 -9.48
CA ILE A 103 -7.41 12.69 -9.23
C ILE A 103 -6.38 13.80 -9.00
N GLN A 104 -5.58 13.68 -7.95
CA GLN A 104 -4.43 14.55 -7.67
C GLN A 104 -3.27 13.70 -7.20
N GLY A 105 -2.17 13.68 -7.96
CA GLY A 105 -1.06 12.75 -7.72
C GLY A 105 -1.54 11.30 -7.74
N ASN A 106 -1.19 10.52 -6.73
CA ASN A 106 -1.57 9.12 -6.57
C ASN A 106 -2.91 8.92 -5.84
N ARG A 107 -3.83 9.90 -5.86
CA ARG A 107 -5.01 9.90 -4.99
C ARG A 107 -6.30 10.19 -5.76
N VAL A 108 -7.35 9.41 -5.49
CA VAL A 108 -8.67 9.52 -6.13
C VAL A 108 -9.74 9.89 -5.13
N ARG A 109 -10.23 11.13 -5.19
CA ARG A 109 -11.23 11.70 -4.27
C ARG A 109 -12.64 11.62 -4.84
N GLY A 110 -13.58 11.11 -4.03
CA GLY A 110 -15.00 11.12 -4.35
C GLY A 110 -15.60 12.52 -4.22
N ILE A 111 -16.27 12.99 -5.27
CA ILE A 111 -16.94 14.29 -5.36
C ILE A 111 -18.46 14.16 -5.30
N ALA A 112 -19.00 13.16 -6.01
CA ALA A 112 -20.42 12.87 -6.04
C ALA A 112 -20.66 11.37 -6.17
N SER A 113 -21.77 10.88 -5.62
CA SER A 113 -22.14 9.47 -5.73
C SER A 113 -22.33 9.05 -7.19
N GLY A 114 -21.76 7.90 -7.56
CA GLY A 114 -21.79 7.41 -8.94
C GLY A 114 -20.69 6.40 -9.20
N SER A 115 -20.39 6.16 -10.47
CA SER A 115 -19.23 5.36 -10.88
C SER A 115 -18.45 6.12 -11.95
N SER A 116 -17.14 5.90 -11.98
CA SER A 116 -16.23 6.40 -13.00
C SER A 116 -15.26 5.30 -13.39
N ILE A 117 -14.88 5.23 -14.67
CA ILE A 117 -13.74 4.45 -15.13
C ILE A 117 -12.52 5.37 -15.08
N ILE A 118 -11.49 4.94 -14.34
CA ILE A 118 -10.20 5.60 -14.41
C ILE A 118 -9.37 4.89 -15.47
N LYS A 119 -8.71 5.68 -16.30
CA LYS A 119 -7.81 5.23 -17.35
C LYS A 119 -6.40 5.71 -17.06
N ALA A 120 -5.47 4.76 -17.00
CA ALA A 120 -4.04 4.98 -16.94
C ALA A 120 -3.44 4.74 -18.33
N GLU A 121 -2.59 5.65 -18.80
CA GLU A 121 -1.85 5.54 -20.05
C GLU A 121 -0.35 5.79 -19.83
N TYR A 122 0.47 4.87 -20.33
CA TYR A 122 1.92 5.00 -20.32
C TYR A 122 2.51 4.43 -21.62
N ASN A 123 3.19 5.27 -22.41
CA ASN A 123 3.84 4.89 -23.67
C ASN A 123 2.93 4.07 -24.63
N GLY A 124 1.64 4.43 -24.72
CA GLY A 124 0.66 3.75 -25.57
C GLY A 124 0.05 2.46 -25.00
N LEU A 125 0.49 2.04 -23.81
CA LEU A 125 -0.17 0.99 -23.03
C LEU A 125 -1.27 1.60 -22.15
N TYR A 126 -2.35 0.85 -21.94
CA TYR A 126 -3.50 1.29 -21.18
C TYR A 126 -3.87 0.29 -20.09
N SER A 127 -4.38 0.80 -18.97
CA SER A 127 -5.09 0.03 -17.96
C SER A 127 -6.30 0.82 -17.49
N GLU A 128 -7.43 0.16 -17.32
CA GLU A 128 -8.68 0.79 -16.90
C GLU A 128 -9.26 0.05 -15.71
N GLN A 129 -9.75 0.80 -14.72
CA GLN A 129 -10.42 0.22 -13.58
C GLN A 129 -11.56 1.11 -13.09
N LYS A 130 -12.70 0.49 -12.83
CA LYS A 130 -13.89 1.16 -12.28
C LYS A 130 -13.68 1.53 -10.82
N ILE A 131 -14.05 2.75 -10.46
CA ILE A 131 -14.21 3.22 -9.08
C ILE A 131 -15.67 3.61 -8.84
N THR A 132 -16.18 3.30 -7.65
CA THR A 132 -17.55 3.64 -7.23
C THR A 132 -17.51 4.60 -6.05
N VAL A 133 -18.31 5.65 -6.11
CA VAL A 133 -18.51 6.59 -5.00
C VAL A 133 -19.91 6.36 -4.44
N THR A 134 -20.02 5.97 -3.18
CA THR A 134 -21.30 5.75 -2.52
C THR A 134 -21.80 7.05 -1.86
N PRO A 135 -23.13 7.23 -1.68
CA PRO A 135 -23.67 8.37 -0.95
C PRO A 135 -23.51 8.23 0.58
N ALA A 136 -22.77 7.23 1.05
CA ALA A 136 -22.68 6.92 2.46
C ALA A 136 -21.98 8.03 3.25
N THR A 137 -22.48 8.30 4.46
CA THR A 137 -21.91 9.29 5.37
C THR A 137 -21.14 8.62 6.50
N LEU A 138 -20.05 9.23 6.95
CA LEU A 138 -19.25 8.71 8.05
C LEU A 138 -20.04 8.80 9.38
N ASN A 139 -20.27 7.64 10.02
CA ASN A 139 -20.93 7.57 11.32
C ASN A 139 -19.94 7.75 12.47
N SER A 140 -18.84 6.98 12.45
CA SER A 140 -17.81 6.94 13.50
C SER A 140 -16.46 6.49 12.94
N ILE A 141 -15.38 6.76 13.67
CA ILE A 141 -14.03 6.29 13.35
C ILE A 141 -13.60 5.26 14.39
N GLN A 142 -13.07 4.13 13.94
CA GLN A 142 -12.43 3.15 14.79
C GLN A 142 -10.91 3.24 14.62
N VAL A 143 -10.20 3.58 15.70
CA VAL A 143 -8.74 3.57 15.72
C VAL A 143 -8.24 2.18 16.12
N THR A 144 -7.40 1.57 15.30
CA THR A 144 -6.85 0.23 15.50
C THR A 144 -5.33 0.21 15.31
N SER A 145 -4.68 -0.86 15.75
CA SER A 145 -3.26 -1.15 15.54
C SER A 145 -3.09 -2.67 15.42
N LEU A 146 -2.14 -3.13 14.61
CA LEU A 146 -1.80 -4.55 14.48
C LEU A 146 -1.27 -5.13 15.79
N GLU A 147 -0.47 -4.34 16.51
CA GLU A 147 0.02 -4.70 17.84
C GLU A 147 -0.92 -4.14 18.91
N SER A 148 -1.39 -5.02 19.79
CA SER A 148 -2.18 -4.63 20.95
C SER A 148 -1.31 -4.46 22.20
N GLY A 149 -1.76 -3.65 23.15
CA GLY A 149 -1.13 -3.51 24.46
C GLY A 149 -0.21 -2.30 24.61
N ILE A 150 0.79 -2.42 25.49
CA ILE A 150 1.65 -1.30 25.91
C ILE A 150 2.59 -0.92 24.76
N LEU A 151 2.80 0.38 24.54
CA LEU A 151 3.84 0.92 23.67
C LEU A 151 5.11 1.18 24.50
N PRO A 152 6.23 0.46 24.28
CA PRO A 152 7.48 0.74 24.97
C PRO A 152 8.00 2.15 24.69
N LYS A 153 8.73 2.72 25.66
CA LYS A 153 9.41 4.00 25.47
C LYS A 153 10.50 3.86 24.39
N GLY A 154 10.57 4.83 23.49
CA GLY A 154 11.54 4.87 22.39
C GLY A 154 11.17 4.02 21.18
N THR A 155 9.99 3.40 21.16
CA THR A 155 9.50 2.63 20.02
C THR A 155 8.30 3.31 19.35
N ASN A 156 8.03 2.91 18.12
CA ASN A 156 6.91 3.41 17.33
C ASN A 156 5.83 2.35 17.16
N ARG A 157 4.59 2.79 16.94
CA ARG A 157 3.47 1.93 16.56
C ARG A 157 2.57 2.63 15.57
N GLN A 158 2.27 1.95 14.48
CA GLN A 158 1.34 2.43 13.47
C GLN A 158 -0.10 2.23 13.93
N PHE A 159 -0.89 3.30 13.89
CA PHE A 159 -2.34 3.23 14.04
C PHE A 159 -3.02 3.39 12.68
N SER A 160 -4.19 2.77 12.55
CA SER A 160 -5.08 2.89 11.40
C SER A 160 -6.43 3.45 11.84
N ALA A 161 -7.02 4.31 11.02
CA ALA A 161 -8.34 4.87 11.20
C ALA A 161 -9.32 4.21 10.22
N ILE A 162 -10.22 3.39 10.74
CA ILE A 162 -11.27 2.73 9.95
C ILE A 162 -12.56 3.51 10.10
N GLY A 163 -13.04 4.11 9.01
CA GLY A 163 -14.33 4.78 8.96
C GLY A 163 -15.46 3.76 8.88
N ILE A 164 -16.48 3.92 9.72
CA ILE A 164 -17.70 3.12 9.70
C ILE A 164 -18.81 4.01 9.13
N PHE A 165 -19.42 3.59 8.03
CA PHE A 165 -20.35 4.42 7.26
C PHE A 165 -21.82 4.03 7.45
N SER A 166 -22.73 4.91 7.05
CA SER A 166 -24.17 4.76 7.19
C SER A 166 -24.78 3.58 6.43
N ASP A 167 -24.10 3.10 5.39
CA ASP A 167 -24.49 1.91 4.62
C ASP A 167 -23.92 0.61 5.21
N GLY A 168 -23.23 0.67 6.34
CA GLY A 168 -22.57 -0.46 6.98
C GLY A 168 -21.23 -0.84 6.35
N SER A 169 -20.76 -0.12 5.32
CA SER A 169 -19.42 -0.31 4.78
C SER A 169 -18.36 0.23 5.73
N HIS A 170 -17.16 -0.34 5.64
CA HIS A 170 -15.97 0.14 6.32
C HIS A 170 -14.93 0.55 5.28
N GLN A 171 -14.22 1.65 5.52
CA GLN A 171 -13.13 2.12 4.66
C GLN A 171 -11.93 2.51 5.52
N ASP A 172 -10.72 2.18 5.09
CA ASP A 172 -9.52 2.73 5.70
C ASP A 172 -9.33 4.19 5.23
N ILE A 173 -9.36 5.11 6.19
CA ILE A 173 -9.21 6.56 5.95
C ILE A 173 -7.90 7.09 6.56
N SER A 174 -6.98 6.22 6.95
CA SER A 174 -5.72 6.58 7.61
C SER A 174 -4.85 7.53 6.78
N ASN A 175 -4.91 7.41 5.45
CA ASN A 175 -4.13 8.19 4.49
C ASN A 175 -4.96 9.32 3.84
N ASP A 176 -6.14 9.65 4.38
CA ASP A 176 -6.95 10.77 3.88
C ASP A 176 -6.38 12.13 4.35
N PRO A 177 -6.12 13.15 3.50
CA PRO A 177 -5.56 14.42 3.93
C PRO A 177 -6.51 15.23 4.80
N LEU A 178 -7.77 14.83 4.93
CA LEU A 178 -8.70 15.42 5.89
C LEU A 178 -8.73 14.66 7.22
N ILE A 179 -7.99 13.57 7.37
CA ILE A 179 -7.78 12.91 8.66
C ILE A 179 -6.84 13.76 9.50
N VAL A 180 -7.14 13.88 10.79
CA VAL A 180 -6.28 14.54 11.76
C VAL A 180 -6.04 13.59 12.92
N TRP A 181 -4.78 13.22 13.11
CA TRP A 181 -4.31 12.42 14.24
C TRP A 181 -3.96 13.31 15.43
N SER A 182 -4.25 12.84 16.63
CA SER A 182 -3.90 13.56 17.86
C SER A 182 -3.64 12.61 19.02
N SER A 183 -2.78 13.07 19.94
CA SER A 183 -2.54 12.42 21.23
C SER A 183 -3.14 13.26 22.34
N SER A 184 -3.76 12.61 23.32
CA SER A 184 -4.25 13.30 24.52
C SER A 184 -3.11 13.89 25.38
N ASN A 185 -1.88 13.41 25.20
CA ASN A 185 -0.69 13.95 25.87
C ASN A 185 0.57 13.76 24.98
N PRO A 186 0.93 14.77 24.17
CA PRO A 186 2.11 14.73 23.29
C PRO A 186 3.45 14.57 24.01
N ASP A 187 3.55 14.93 25.29
CA ASP A 187 4.79 14.74 26.08
C ASP A 187 5.04 13.27 26.44
N LEU A 188 3.98 12.44 26.38
CA LEU A 188 4.05 10.99 26.61
C LEU A 188 4.15 10.22 25.30
N VAL A 189 3.30 10.54 24.33
CA VAL A 189 3.25 9.89 23.02
C VAL A 189 2.93 10.95 21.96
N GLN A 190 3.82 11.10 20.98
CA GLN A 190 3.56 11.92 19.79
C GLN A 190 2.96 11.05 18.70
N VAL A 191 2.14 11.61 17.83
CA VAL A 191 1.61 10.93 16.64
C VAL A 191 1.76 11.88 15.45
N ASP A 192 2.22 11.36 14.33
CA ASP A 192 2.36 12.14 13.09
C ASP A 192 1.09 12.08 12.22
N ASP A 193 1.13 12.79 11.10
CA ASP A 193 -0.01 12.89 10.16
C ASP A 193 -0.34 11.57 9.46
N SER A 194 0.58 10.58 9.51
CA SER A 194 0.35 9.23 8.99
C SER A 194 -0.20 8.26 10.04
N GLY A 195 -0.38 8.70 11.29
CA GLY A 195 -0.83 7.84 12.39
C GLY A 195 0.29 7.04 13.06
N LEU A 196 1.56 7.37 12.79
CA LEU A 196 2.70 6.73 13.45
C LEU A 196 2.89 7.35 14.84
N ALA A 197 2.63 6.58 15.89
CA ALA A 197 2.79 7.03 17.27
C ALA A 197 4.17 6.66 17.84
N SER A 198 4.87 7.62 18.43
CA SER A 198 6.18 7.47 19.06
C SER A 198 6.09 7.61 20.57
N GLY A 199 6.51 6.58 21.32
CA GLY A 199 6.53 6.60 22.78
C GLY A 199 7.69 7.43 23.33
N ILE A 200 7.40 8.54 23.99
CA ILE A 200 8.39 9.50 24.51
C ILE A 200 8.67 9.26 26.00
N ASN A 201 7.60 9.17 26.80
CA ASN A 201 7.70 9.04 28.26
C ASN A 201 6.69 8.02 28.81
N LEU A 202 6.93 7.60 30.05
CA LEU A 202 6.08 6.63 30.74
C LEU A 202 4.78 7.29 31.19
N GLY A 203 3.65 6.61 30.98
CA GLY A 203 2.34 7.07 31.40
C GLY A 203 1.22 6.48 30.55
N THR A 204 0.06 7.13 30.55
CA THR A 204 -1.10 6.72 29.74
C THR A 204 -1.56 7.91 28.91
N ALA A 205 -1.71 7.68 27.60
CA ALA A 205 -2.25 8.63 26.65
C ALA A 205 -3.20 7.90 25.68
N HIS A 206 -4.12 8.64 25.06
CA HIS A 206 -5.04 8.14 24.06
C HIS A 206 -4.69 8.73 22.70
N ILE A 207 -4.59 7.87 21.68
CA ILE A 207 -4.52 8.29 20.28
C ILE A 207 -5.94 8.40 19.74
N ARG A 208 -6.22 9.51 19.03
CA ARG A 208 -7.50 9.79 18.39
C ARG A 208 -7.26 10.17 16.94
N ALA A 209 -8.20 9.79 16.09
CA ALA A 209 -8.30 10.26 14.72
C ALA A 209 -9.59 11.07 14.58
N SER A 210 -9.60 12.06 13.70
CA SER A 210 -10.80 12.83 13.41
C SER A 210 -10.91 13.19 11.94
N PHE A 211 -12.13 13.15 11.39
CA PHE A 211 -12.42 13.37 9.98
C PHE A 211 -13.72 14.16 9.82
N GLN A 212 -13.68 15.32 9.16
CA GLN A 212 -14.87 16.14 8.87
C GLN A 212 -15.82 16.32 10.09
N SER A 213 -15.25 16.58 11.27
CA SER A 213 -15.94 16.75 12.57
C SER A 213 -16.38 15.47 13.30
N LYS A 214 -16.10 14.28 12.75
CA LYS A 214 -16.26 12.99 13.44
C LYS A 214 -14.95 12.57 14.09
N GLN A 215 -15.02 11.86 15.21
CA GLN A 215 -13.89 11.26 15.93
C GLN A 215 -14.17 9.79 16.21
#